data_AF-A0AAN0LZZ5-F1
#
_entry.id   AF-A0AAN0LZZ5-F1
#
_cell.length_a   1.000
_cell.length_b   1.000
_cell.length_c   1.000
_cell.angle_alpha   90.00
_cell.angle_beta   90.00
_cell.angle_gamma   90.00
#
_symmetry.space_group_name_H-M   'P 1'
#
loop_
_entity.id
_entity.type
_entity.pdbx_description
1 polymer ?
#
loop_
_entity_poly.entity_id
_entity_poly.type
_entity_poly.pdbx_seq_one_letter_code
_entity_poly.pdbx_strand_id
1 'polypeptide(L)'
;MADTRRVYKIDDATVVGLFASLADLFPEHPTSARFTVLQGLNYDLKEASALEGLTGIYSFQAASFSVKLGSNRQISVGFRRSLRQAQTNQLEPSARYDEFDISFGGGDGAFWEDNKELVSDVARLVSALDIAPPHARDTDDETVLHELMRGISSTHRQMLGGLDKAVKDANDRRSELEREADERDKARQEKHEEALAALAKEREQLQLQSYRSERRRIMQEITNAKALERRHGLAPTGSARARWAVFYAAILLGLISFFITYQSLALLGADEALAQGIIASLPAEFGTAEVVQSVDAALGTTNWYLIIRSIFSSLVGIGAFAYAASWLRSFYDSEVAAARSIDKYNYDLIRASWIIETVLEVKQEHDSVVPNHWIEGVTRGLFTETGSQSTTDESVQALKALLGFTASASFGPEGPKVELNRRNAKKLSDS
;
A
#
# COMPACT_ATOMS: atom_id res chain seq x y z
N MET A 1 -63.47 -13.98 37.79
CA MET A 1 -64.80 -13.41 38.11
C MET A 1 -64.87 -12.01 37.51
N ALA A 2 -65.93 -11.67 36.77
CA ALA A 2 -66.09 -10.35 36.17
C ALA A 2 -67.42 -9.74 36.66
N ASP A 3 -67.37 -8.48 37.08
CA ASP A 3 -68.50 -7.70 37.56
C ASP A 3 -68.51 -6.36 36.81
N THR A 4 -69.65 -6.01 36.19
CA THR A 4 -69.79 -4.77 35.44
C THR A 4 -70.81 -3.90 36.17
N ARG A 5 -70.39 -2.67 36.51
CA ARG A 5 -71.21 -1.71 37.26
C ARG A 5 -71.43 -0.44 36.46
N ARG A 6 -72.65 0.05 36.51
CA ARG A 6 -73.01 1.36 35.95
C ARG A 6 -73.07 2.35 37.08
N VAL A 7 -72.41 3.47 36.90
CA VAL A 7 -72.32 4.56 37.88
C VAL A 7 -72.80 5.83 37.19
N TYR A 8 -73.38 6.78 37.94
CA TYR A 8 -73.66 8.10 37.39
C TYR A 8 -72.39 8.75 36.85
N LYS A 9 -72.56 9.62 35.85
CA LYS A 9 -71.44 10.26 35.18
C LYS A 9 -70.56 11.03 36.18
N ILE A 10 -69.26 10.71 36.18
CA ILE A 10 -68.27 11.29 37.09
C ILE A 10 -67.24 12.12 36.32
N ASP A 11 -66.71 13.15 37.00
CA ASP A 11 -65.66 14.00 36.45
C ASP A 11 -64.30 13.30 36.45
N ASP A 12 -63.38 13.81 35.63
CA ASP A 12 -62.04 13.23 35.46
C ASP A 12 -61.25 13.22 36.78
N ALA A 13 -61.46 14.21 37.65
CA ALA A 13 -60.82 14.27 38.98
C ALA A 13 -61.23 13.09 39.87
N THR A 14 -62.52 12.74 39.89
CA THR A 14 -63.06 11.61 40.65
C THR A 14 -62.53 10.28 40.11
N VAL A 15 -62.42 10.13 38.78
CA VAL A 15 -61.84 8.92 38.16
C VAL A 15 -60.38 8.76 38.58
N VAL A 16 -59.58 9.83 38.50
CA VAL A 16 -58.16 9.80 38.92
C VAL A 16 -58.03 9.51 40.41
N GLY A 17 -58.87 10.13 41.25
CA GLY A 17 -58.91 9.89 42.69
C GLY A 17 -59.27 8.44 43.06
N LEU A 18 -60.21 7.83 42.33
CA LEU A 18 -60.53 6.41 42.50
C LEU A 18 -59.31 5.54 42.17
N PHE A 19 -58.64 5.79 41.04
CA PHE A 19 -57.50 4.98 40.60
C PHE A 19 -56.28 5.16 41.50
N ALA A 20 -56.10 6.35 42.10
CA ALA A 20 -55.12 6.58 43.16
C ALA A 20 -55.48 5.77 44.42
N SER A 21 -56.73 5.81 44.86
CA SER A 21 -57.21 5.01 46.00
C SER A 21 -57.06 3.51 45.76
N LEU A 22 -57.26 3.04 44.52
CA LEU A 22 -57.01 1.66 44.12
C LEU A 22 -55.51 1.34 44.15
N ALA A 23 -54.63 2.26 43.74
CA ALA A 23 -53.19 2.05 43.84
C ALA A 23 -52.72 1.93 45.31
N ASP A 24 -53.29 2.76 46.19
CA ASP A 24 -52.97 2.77 47.62
C ASP A 24 -53.39 1.49 48.36
N LEU A 25 -54.37 0.74 47.84
CA LEU A 25 -54.73 -0.57 48.37
C LEU A 25 -53.66 -1.65 48.11
N PHE A 26 -52.74 -1.43 47.16
CA PHE A 26 -51.74 -2.42 46.75
C PHE A 26 -50.31 -1.87 46.76
N PRO A 27 -49.79 -1.36 47.90
CA PRO A 27 -48.50 -0.69 47.96
C PRO A 27 -47.32 -1.63 47.63
N GLU A 28 -47.48 -2.94 47.86
CA GLU A 28 -46.44 -3.94 47.64
C GLU A 28 -46.41 -4.51 46.22
N HIS A 29 -47.39 -4.18 45.38
CA HIS A 29 -47.55 -4.78 44.06
C HIS A 29 -47.38 -3.75 42.94
N PRO A 30 -46.82 -4.14 41.78
CA PRO A 30 -46.71 -3.23 40.65
C PRO A 30 -48.11 -2.93 40.09
N THR A 31 -48.53 -1.68 40.25
CA THR A 31 -49.77 -1.13 39.70
C THR A 31 -49.50 -0.39 38.39
N SER A 32 -50.33 -0.61 37.37
CA SER A 32 -50.33 0.12 36.11
C SER A 32 -51.70 0.77 35.91
N ALA A 33 -51.74 2.08 35.77
CA ALA A 33 -52.96 2.84 35.54
C ALA A 33 -52.77 3.76 34.34
N ARG A 34 -53.63 3.59 33.33
CA ARG A 34 -53.58 4.36 32.08
C ARG A 34 -54.91 5.03 31.82
N PHE A 35 -54.85 6.29 31.43
CA PHE A 35 -56.01 7.13 31.12
C PHE A 35 -55.93 7.53 29.64
N THR A 36 -56.96 7.20 28.87
CA THR A 36 -57.03 7.48 27.43
C THR A 36 -57.99 8.63 27.17
N VAL A 37 -57.49 9.70 26.53
CA VAL A 37 -58.28 10.85 26.09
C VAL A 37 -58.80 10.63 24.66
N LEU A 38 -59.81 11.39 24.24
CA LEU A 38 -60.46 11.33 22.91
C LEU A 38 -59.50 11.37 21.71
N GLN A 39 -58.30 11.91 21.88
CA GLN A 39 -57.24 11.98 20.86
C GLN A 39 -56.31 10.76 20.83
N GLY A 40 -56.60 9.72 21.63
CA GLY A 40 -55.74 8.53 21.77
C GLY A 40 -54.48 8.75 22.60
N LEU A 41 -54.31 9.93 23.20
CA LEU A 41 -53.25 10.22 24.16
C LEU A 41 -53.49 9.42 25.43
N ASN A 42 -52.43 8.76 25.90
CA ASN A 42 -52.44 7.98 27.13
C ASN A 42 -51.61 8.68 28.19
N TYR A 43 -52.20 8.86 29.36
CA TYR A 43 -51.53 9.42 30.54
C TYR A 43 -51.37 8.33 31.59
N ASP A 44 -50.22 8.29 32.24
CA ASP A 44 -50.03 7.46 33.42
C ASP A 44 -50.68 8.14 34.65
N LEU A 45 -50.93 7.40 35.73
CA LEU A 45 -51.57 7.93 36.93
C LEU A 45 -50.88 9.17 37.51
N LYS A 46 -49.55 9.21 37.50
CA LYS A 46 -48.79 10.37 37.98
C LYS A 46 -49.03 11.60 37.11
N GLU A 47 -49.04 11.42 35.80
CA GLU A 47 -49.28 12.50 34.83
C GLU A 47 -50.72 12.98 34.93
N ALA A 48 -51.69 12.06 35.02
CA ALA A 48 -53.10 12.38 35.19
C ALA A 48 -53.35 13.13 36.51
N SER A 49 -52.71 12.74 37.61
CA SER A 49 -52.83 13.43 38.90
C SER A 49 -52.18 14.82 38.92
N ALA A 50 -51.24 15.09 38.01
CA ALA A 50 -50.57 16.38 37.89
C ALA A 50 -51.35 17.38 37.03
N LEU A 51 -52.43 16.95 36.36
CA LEU A 51 -53.29 17.85 35.59
C LEU A 51 -54.15 18.69 36.55
N GLU A 52 -53.94 20.00 36.55
CA GLU A 52 -54.78 20.94 37.29
C GLU A 52 -56.14 21.12 36.57
N GLY A 53 -57.21 21.33 37.34
CA GLY A 53 -58.52 21.70 36.81
C GLY A 53 -59.38 20.56 36.28
N LEU A 54 -59.11 19.31 36.65
CA LEU A 54 -59.92 18.14 36.23
C LEU A 54 -61.37 18.11 36.77
N THR A 55 -61.70 18.97 37.74
CA THR A 55 -63.04 19.05 38.32
C THR A 55 -64.05 19.57 37.29
N GLY A 56 -65.12 18.81 37.06
CA GLY A 56 -66.14 19.13 36.05
C GLY A 56 -65.71 18.95 34.59
N ILE A 57 -64.52 18.39 34.33
CA ILE A 57 -64.05 18.05 32.97
C ILE A 57 -64.35 16.58 32.66
N TYR A 58 -64.75 16.33 31.42
CA TYR A 58 -65.06 15.00 30.90
C TYR A 58 -64.21 14.65 29.66
N SER A 59 -62.89 14.66 29.80
CA SER A 59 -61.93 14.41 28.73
C SER A 59 -61.48 12.95 28.60
N PHE A 60 -61.40 12.18 29.70
CA PHE A 60 -61.04 10.76 29.65
C PHE A 60 -62.16 9.91 29.02
N GLN A 61 -61.87 9.19 27.94
CA GLN A 61 -62.82 8.26 27.33
C GLN A 61 -62.83 6.90 28.02
N ALA A 62 -61.64 6.45 28.40
CA ALA A 62 -61.43 5.19 29.08
C ALA A 62 -60.26 5.32 30.06
N ALA A 63 -60.28 4.51 31.11
CA ALA A 63 -59.14 4.30 31.96
C ALA A 63 -59.02 2.82 32.30
N SER A 64 -57.81 2.33 32.53
CA SER A 64 -57.57 0.94 32.92
C SER A 64 -56.55 0.89 34.05
N PHE A 65 -56.95 0.26 35.15
CA PHE A 65 -56.10 -0.04 36.28
C PHE A 65 -55.83 -1.54 36.27
N SER A 66 -54.58 -1.94 36.45
CA SER A 66 -54.20 -3.34 36.60
C SER A 66 -53.13 -3.49 37.66
N VAL A 67 -53.32 -4.45 38.56
CA VAL A 67 -52.34 -4.84 39.58
C VAL A 67 -52.04 -6.33 39.45
N LYS A 68 -50.75 -6.68 39.49
CA LYS A 68 -50.29 -8.07 39.44
C LYS A 68 -49.92 -8.54 40.85
N LEU A 69 -50.67 -9.52 41.37
CA LEU A 69 -50.49 -10.11 42.69
C LEU A 69 -49.54 -11.32 42.68
N GLY A 70 -49.03 -11.70 41.51
CA GLY A 70 -48.14 -12.85 41.32
C GLY A 70 -47.99 -13.24 39.84
N SER A 71 -47.43 -14.41 39.57
CA SER A 71 -47.12 -14.88 38.21
C SER A 71 -48.35 -15.12 37.33
N ASN A 72 -49.50 -15.42 37.93
CA ASN A 72 -50.74 -15.70 37.22
C ASN A 72 -51.97 -15.15 37.95
N ARG A 73 -51.87 -14.02 38.64
CA ARG A 73 -53.00 -13.40 39.37
C ARG A 73 -52.99 -11.90 39.12
N GLN A 74 -54.10 -11.38 38.63
CA GLN A 74 -54.26 -9.98 38.30
C GLN A 74 -55.66 -9.48 38.67
N ILE A 75 -55.73 -8.24 39.15
CA ILE A 75 -56.99 -7.51 39.27
C ILE A 75 -56.94 -6.41 38.23
N SER A 76 -58.04 -6.22 37.52
CA SER A 76 -58.19 -5.11 36.59
C SER A 76 -59.51 -4.40 36.82
N VAL A 77 -59.44 -3.07 36.79
CA VAL A 77 -60.60 -2.18 36.84
C VAL A 77 -60.55 -1.33 35.58
N GLY A 78 -61.47 -1.58 34.67
CA GLY A 78 -61.69 -0.77 33.48
C GLY A 78 -62.76 0.28 33.77
N PHE A 79 -62.53 1.50 33.32
CA PHE A 79 -63.49 2.59 33.28
C PHE A 79 -63.73 2.95 31.82
N ARG A 80 -64.99 3.17 31.44
CA ARG A 80 -65.36 3.69 30.13
C ARG A 80 -66.57 4.60 30.22
N ARG A 81 -66.57 5.66 29.41
CA ARG A 81 -67.72 6.57 29.24
C ARG A 81 -68.75 6.07 28.23
N SER A 82 -68.44 4.97 27.55
CA SER A 82 -69.37 4.27 26.67
C SER A 82 -69.97 3.07 27.38
N LEU A 83 -71.28 2.88 27.20
CA LEU A 83 -71.99 1.74 27.75
C LEU A 83 -71.96 0.58 26.75
N ARG A 84 -71.80 -0.63 27.27
CA ARG A 84 -71.98 -1.83 26.46
C ARG A 84 -73.47 -2.14 26.34
N GLN A 85 -73.99 -2.06 25.12
CA GLN A 85 -75.39 -2.41 24.87
C GLN A 85 -75.57 -3.94 24.91
N ALA A 86 -76.49 -4.42 25.76
CA ALA A 86 -76.65 -5.85 26.05
C ALA A 86 -76.97 -6.72 24.82
N GLN A 87 -77.56 -6.13 23.76
CA GLN A 87 -77.99 -6.86 22.57
C GLN A 87 -76.95 -6.89 21.45
N THR A 88 -76.21 -5.80 21.25
CA THR A 88 -75.33 -5.61 20.07
C THR A 88 -73.85 -5.71 20.41
N ASN A 89 -73.51 -5.68 21.70
CA ASN A 89 -72.14 -5.53 22.20
C ASN A 89 -71.41 -4.28 21.64
N GLN A 90 -72.16 -3.34 21.05
CA GLN A 90 -71.64 -2.05 20.61
C GLN A 90 -71.50 -1.12 21.82
N LEU A 91 -70.49 -0.27 21.75
CA LEU A 91 -70.17 0.74 22.75
C LEU A 91 -70.82 2.06 22.34
N GLU A 92 -71.86 2.48 23.05
CA GLU A 92 -72.54 3.75 22.80
C GLU A 92 -72.18 4.77 23.90
N PRO A 93 -71.80 6.02 23.55
CA PRO A 93 -71.52 7.04 24.56
C PRO A 93 -72.78 7.37 25.34
N SER A 94 -72.70 7.38 26.66
CA SER A 94 -73.82 7.72 27.52
C SER A 94 -73.66 9.11 28.11
N ALA A 95 -74.74 9.88 28.08
CA ALA A 95 -74.77 11.20 28.70
C ALA A 95 -74.87 11.13 30.23
N ARG A 96 -75.41 10.03 30.78
CA ARG A 96 -75.83 9.94 32.19
C ARG A 96 -75.03 8.96 33.04
N TYR A 97 -74.44 7.95 32.41
CA TYR A 97 -73.81 6.83 33.11
C TYR A 97 -72.44 6.54 32.52
N ASP A 98 -71.50 6.24 33.41
CA ASP A 98 -70.23 5.62 33.09
C ASP A 98 -70.26 4.14 33.50
N GLU A 99 -69.39 3.33 32.91
CA GLU A 99 -69.33 1.89 33.16
C GLU A 99 -67.96 1.46 33.66
N PHE A 100 -67.98 0.68 34.75
CA PHE A 100 -66.81 0.08 35.36
C PHE A 100 -66.85 -1.44 35.17
N ASP A 101 -65.79 -1.99 34.59
CA ASP A 101 -65.57 -3.43 34.50
C ASP A 101 -64.52 -3.84 35.54
N ILE A 102 -64.92 -4.62 36.53
CA ILE A 102 -64.01 -5.21 37.51
C ILE A 102 -63.77 -6.65 37.11
N SER A 103 -62.53 -7.04 36.87
CA SER A 103 -62.20 -8.43 36.59
C SER A 103 -61.04 -8.93 37.43
N PHE A 104 -61.28 -10.09 38.06
CA PHE A 104 -60.32 -10.85 38.84
C PHE A 104 -59.87 -12.02 37.96
N GLY A 105 -58.65 -11.89 37.42
CA GLY A 105 -58.07 -12.79 36.43
C GLY A 105 -56.94 -13.62 37.00
N GLY A 106 -56.89 -14.89 36.60
CA GLY A 106 -55.81 -15.80 36.97
C GLY A 106 -55.85 -16.30 38.43
N GLY A 107 -55.40 -17.55 38.63
CA GLY A 107 -55.46 -18.28 39.90
C GLY A 107 -56.68 -19.21 40.02
N ASP A 108 -56.55 -20.24 40.86
CA ASP A 108 -57.65 -21.14 41.22
C ASP A 108 -58.71 -20.36 42.00
N GLY A 109 -60.00 -20.67 41.79
CA GLY A 109 -61.12 -19.99 42.46
C GLY A 109 -60.98 -19.91 43.98
N ALA A 110 -60.33 -20.92 44.59
CA ALA A 110 -59.99 -20.97 46.01
C ALA A 110 -59.21 -19.73 46.49
N PHE A 111 -58.28 -19.20 45.70
CA PHE A 111 -57.51 -18.01 46.10
C PHE A 111 -58.40 -16.79 46.33
N TRP A 112 -59.37 -16.57 45.43
CA TRP A 112 -60.30 -15.44 45.54
C TRP A 112 -61.34 -15.66 46.65
N GLU A 113 -61.65 -16.91 46.97
CA GLU A 113 -62.47 -17.25 48.13
C GLU A 113 -61.75 -17.00 49.46
N ASP A 114 -60.44 -17.25 49.52
CA ASP A 114 -59.61 -16.96 50.70
C ASP A 114 -59.38 -15.46 50.88
N ASN A 115 -59.42 -14.69 49.79
CA ASN A 115 -59.17 -13.23 49.77
C ASN A 115 -60.45 -12.41 49.52
N LYS A 116 -61.57 -12.81 50.14
CA LYS A 116 -62.87 -12.12 49.99
C LYS A 116 -62.84 -10.66 50.44
N GLU A 117 -62.07 -10.33 51.46
CA GLU A 117 -61.94 -8.94 51.95
C GLU A 117 -61.42 -8.02 50.86
N LEU A 118 -60.38 -8.44 50.15
CA LEU A 118 -59.75 -7.70 49.06
C LEU A 118 -60.72 -7.48 47.89
N VAL A 119 -61.46 -8.54 47.50
CA VAL A 119 -62.52 -8.45 46.47
C VAL A 119 -63.59 -7.45 46.91
N SER A 120 -63.97 -7.48 48.19
CA SER A 120 -64.99 -6.58 48.75
C SER A 120 -64.52 -5.12 48.84
N ASP A 121 -63.25 -4.88 49.13
CA ASP A 121 -62.68 -3.52 49.21
C ASP A 121 -62.64 -2.84 47.84
N VAL A 122 -62.20 -3.57 46.80
CA VAL A 122 -62.22 -3.08 45.41
C VAL A 122 -63.66 -2.79 44.98
N ALA A 123 -64.58 -3.72 45.26
CA ALA A 123 -65.99 -3.54 44.94
C ALA A 123 -66.59 -2.35 45.71
N ARG A 124 -66.22 -2.14 46.98
CA ARG A 124 -66.70 -1.04 47.82
C ARG A 124 -66.23 0.32 47.29
N LEU A 125 -64.96 0.44 46.88
CA LEU A 125 -64.44 1.68 46.29
C LEU A 125 -65.20 2.08 45.02
N VAL A 126 -65.47 1.12 44.13
CA VAL A 126 -66.26 1.40 42.92
C VAL A 126 -67.74 1.69 43.27
N SER A 127 -68.31 1.00 44.26
CA SER A 127 -69.68 1.22 44.71
C SER A 127 -69.89 2.59 45.34
N ALA A 128 -68.87 3.12 46.03
CA ALA A 128 -68.94 4.41 46.69
C ALA A 128 -69.17 5.57 45.70
N LEU A 129 -68.90 5.34 44.41
CA LEU A 129 -69.15 6.30 43.34
C LEU A 129 -70.62 6.37 42.90
N ASP A 130 -71.47 5.41 43.28
CA ASP A 130 -72.89 5.35 42.87
C ASP A 130 -73.80 6.35 43.61
N ILE A 131 -73.21 7.38 44.22
CA ILE A 131 -73.96 8.48 44.82
C ILE A 131 -74.31 9.46 43.72
N ALA A 132 -75.57 9.42 43.27
CA ALA A 132 -76.09 10.41 42.33
C ALA A 132 -75.75 11.83 42.82
N PRO A 133 -75.04 12.66 42.03
CA PRO A 133 -74.74 14.02 42.44
C PRO A 133 -76.07 14.76 42.71
N PRO A 134 -76.14 15.62 43.74
CA PRO A 134 -77.39 16.23 44.20
C PRO A 134 -78.11 17.06 43.11
N HIS A 135 -77.43 17.42 42.02
CA HIS A 135 -78.00 18.14 40.88
C HIS A 135 -78.61 17.23 39.79
N ALA A 136 -78.32 15.93 39.77
CA ALA A 136 -78.84 15.00 38.74
C ALA A 136 -80.29 14.55 38.99
N ARG A 137 -80.91 14.99 40.09
CA ARG A 137 -82.27 14.59 40.46
C ARG A 137 -83.38 15.50 39.91
N ASP A 138 -83.08 16.71 39.40
CA ASP A 138 -84.16 17.67 39.10
C ASP A 138 -83.90 18.76 38.03
N THR A 139 -82.85 18.69 37.19
CA THR A 139 -82.56 19.78 36.24
C THR A 139 -82.72 19.41 34.77
N ASP A 140 -83.56 20.19 34.10
CA ASP A 140 -83.84 20.19 32.66
C ASP A 140 -82.56 20.28 31.79
N ASP A 141 -82.59 19.55 30.66
CA ASP A 141 -81.51 19.36 29.67
C ASP A 141 -80.88 20.67 29.12
N GLU A 142 -81.51 21.82 29.34
CA GLU A 142 -81.08 23.13 28.80
C GLU A 142 -79.89 23.75 29.56
N THR A 143 -79.73 23.42 30.85
CA THR A 143 -78.64 23.94 31.69
C THR A 143 -77.28 23.29 31.37
N VAL A 144 -77.29 22.01 31.01
CA VAL A 144 -76.10 21.24 30.62
C VAL A 144 -75.48 21.79 29.33
N LEU A 145 -76.30 22.23 28.37
CA LEU A 145 -75.83 22.80 27.11
C LEU A 145 -75.08 24.13 27.33
N HIS A 146 -75.58 24.95 28.26
CA HIS A 146 -75.01 26.27 28.53
C HIS A 146 -73.65 26.21 29.23
N GLU A 147 -73.48 25.22 30.11
CA GLU A 147 -72.20 24.95 30.78
C GLU A 147 -71.16 24.40 29.78
N LEU A 148 -71.60 23.56 28.85
CA LEU A 148 -70.77 23.00 27.78
C LEU A 148 -70.27 24.10 26.81
N MET A 149 -71.12 25.08 26.45
CA MET A 149 -70.71 26.22 25.63
C MET A 149 -69.68 27.13 26.34
N ARG A 150 -69.82 27.34 27.65
CA ARG A 150 -68.82 28.11 28.43
C ARG A 150 -67.48 27.36 28.51
N GLY A 151 -67.52 26.05 28.70
CA GLY A 151 -66.35 25.17 28.63
C GLY A 151 -65.60 25.30 27.29
N ILE A 152 -66.32 25.29 26.17
CA ILE A 152 -65.73 25.45 24.82
C ILE A 152 -65.05 26.81 24.65
N SER A 153 -65.65 27.89 25.15
CA SER A 153 -65.08 29.24 24.96
C SER A 153 -63.78 29.48 25.76
N SER A 154 -63.68 28.89 26.96
CA SER A 154 -62.49 28.99 27.81
C SER A 154 -61.35 28.13 27.28
N THR A 155 -61.65 26.90 26.86
CA THR A 155 -60.69 26.00 26.20
C THR A 155 -60.16 26.60 24.91
N HIS A 156 -60.99 27.29 24.12
CA HIS A 156 -60.54 27.95 22.90
C HIS A 156 -59.55 29.10 23.16
N ARG A 157 -59.79 29.94 24.18
CA ARG A 157 -58.83 31.01 24.55
C ARG A 157 -57.52 30.45 25.10
N GLN A 158 -57.60 29.40 25.90
CA GLN A 158 -56.42 28.71 26.42
C GLN A 158 -55.64 28.03 25.29
N MET A 159 -56.32 27.45 24.30
CA MET A 159 -55.68 26.93 23.09
C MET A 159 -54.96 28.02 22.32
N LEU A 160 -55.59 29.17 22.05
CA LEU A 160 -54.96 30.24 21.28
C LEU A 160 -53.74 30.83 22.00
N GLY A 161 -53.82 31.07 23.31
CA GLY A 161 -52.67 31.53 24.09
C GLY A 161 -51.55 30.49 24.18
N GLY A 162 -51.91 29.20 24.29
CA GLY A 162 -50.96 28.09 24.23
C GLY A 162 -50.29 27.97 22.86
N LEU A 163 -51.04 28.20 21.78
CA LEU A 163 -50.56 28.07 20.40
C LEU A 163 -49.61 29.21 20.02
N ASP A 164 -49.91 30.45 20.40
CA ASP A 164 -49.01 31.59 20.19
C ASP A 164 -47.67 31.40 20.93
N LYS A 165 -47.74 30.96 22.20
CA LYS A 165 -46.55 30.63 22.98
C LYS A 165 -45.77 29.47 22.35
N ALA A 166 -46.45 28.41 21.93
CA ALA A 166 -45.82 27.26 21.29
C ALA A 166 -45.16 27.62 19.95
N VAL A 167 -45.77 28.50 19.14
CA VAL A 167 -45.18 29.00 17.89
C VAL A 167 -43.94 29.84 18.17
N LYS A 168 -43.98 30.70 19.19
CA LYS A 168 -42.83 31.51 19.59
C LYS A 168 -41.68 30.64 20.09
N ASP A 169 -41.95 29.72 21.00
CA ASP A 169 -40.96 28.77 21.54
C ASP A 169 -40.38 27.89 20.41
N ALA A 170 -41.20 27.49 19.44
CA ALA A 170 -40.74 26.72 18.27
C ALA A 170 -39.83 27.55 17.35
N ASN A 171 -40.13 28.83 17.15
CA ASN A 171 -39.32 29.71 16.32
C ASN A 171 -37.98 30.04 16.99
N ASP A 172 -37.98 30.29 18.31
CA ASP A 172 -36.77 30.53 19.08
C ASP A 172 -35.86 29.29 19.05
N ARG A 173 -36.43 28.09 19.29
CA ARG A 173 -35.69 26.82 19.15
C ARG A 173 -35.14 26.62 17.74
N ARG A 174 -35.89 26.97 16.71
CA ARG A 174 -35.42 26.87 15.33
C ARG A 174 -34.21 27.77 15.08
N SER A 175 -34.23 29.01 15.58
CA SER A 175 -33.12 29.94 15.45
C SER A 175 -31.86 29.48 16.20
N GLU A 176 -32.03 28.85 17.36
CA GLU A 176 -30.93 28.29 18.15
C GLU A 176 -30.32 27.07 17.45
N LEU A 177 -31.17 26.18 16.92
CA LEU A 177 -30.73 25.01 16.14
C LEU A 177 -30.04 25.41 14.83
N GLU A 178 -30.49 26.48 14.15
CA GLU A 178 -29.83 27.00 12.96
C GLU A 178 -28.43 27.55 13.31
N ARG A 179 -28.27 28.28 14.43
CA ARG A 179 -26.93 28.71 14.89
C ARG A 179 -26.03 27.54 15.27
N GLU A 180 -26.54 26.55 15.98
CA GLU A 180 -25.76 25.38 16.36
C GLU A 180 -25.35 24.55 15.13
N ALA A 181 -26.22 24.44 14.13
CA ALA A 181 -25.91 23.79 12.85
C ALA A 181 -24.80 24.54 12.10
N ASP A 182 -24.91 25.86 11.99
CA ASP A 182 -23.90 26.71 11.34
C ASP A 182 -22.54 26.63 12.04
N GLU A 183 -22.51 26.62 13.38
CA GLU A 183 -21.30 26.45 14.17
C GLU A 183 -20.67 25.06 13.96
N ARG A 184 -21.49 24.01 13.90
CA ARG A 184 -21.03 22.65 13.59
C ARG A 184 -20.53 22.49 12.17
N ASP A 185 -21.11 23.19 11.21
CA ASP A 185 -20.66 23.17 9.82
C ASP A 185 -19.32 23.88 9.68
N LYS A 186 -19.14 25.04 10.31
CA LYS A 186 -17.85 25.74 10.36
C LYS A 186 -16.77 24.87 11.02
N ALA A 187 -17.07 24.26 12.17
CA ALA A 187 -16.12 23.37 12.83
C ALA A 187 -15.77 22.12 12.00
N ARG A 188 -16.69 21.62 11.18
CA ARG A 188 -16.42 20.52 10.23
C ARG A 188 -15.54 20.97 9.07
N GLN A 189 -15.76 22.16 8.54
CA GLN A 189 -14.94 22.73 7.48
C GLN A 189 -13.51 22.99 7.96
N GLU A 190 -13.35 23.61 9.13
CA GLU A 190 -12.03 23.83 9.74
C GLU A 190 -11.27 22.52 9.94
N LYS A 191 -11.91 21.50 10.52
CA LYS A 191 -11.31 20.16 10.66
C LYS A 191 -10.96 19.51 9.32
N HIS A 192 -11.78 19.72 8.30
CA HIS A 192 -11.53 19.19 6.97
C HIS A 192 -10.32 19.87 6.32
N GLU A 193 -10.22 21.19 6.44
CA GLU A 193 -9.08 21.97 5.96
C GLU A 193 -7.79 21.59 6.69
N GLU A 194 -7.84 21.43 8.01
CA GLU A 194 -6.71 20.92 8.81
C GLU A 194 -6.28 19.53 8.37
N ALA A 195 -7.23 18.62 8.12
CA ALA A 195 -6.94 17.28 7.63
C ALA A 195 -6.33 17.28 6.22
N LEU A 196 -6.81 18.15 5.32
CA LEU A 196 -6.23 18.31 3.99
C LEU A 196 -4.81 18.88 4.06
N ALA A 197 -4.56 19.85 4.94
CA ALA A 197 -3.23 20.40 5.17
C ALA A 197 -2.26 19.36 5.77
N ALA A 198 -2.74 18.51 6.69
CA ALA A 198 -1.95 17.42 7.24
C ALA A 198 -1.61 16.37 6.18
N LEU A 199 -2.58 15.96 5.36
CA LEU A 199 -2.38 15.03 4.25
C LEU A 199 -1.41 15.57 3.19
N ALA A 200 -1.45 16.87 2.91
CA ALA A 200 -0.49 17.50 2.00
C ALA A 200 0.95 17.40 2.53
N LYS A 201 1.16 17.71 3.82
CA LYS A 201 2.46 17.57 4.48
C LYS A 201 2.95 16.12 4.48
N GLU A 202 2.07 15.16 4.75
CA GLU A 202 2.41 13.73 4.73
C GLU A 202 2.79 13.26 3.32
N ARG A 203 2.07 13.70 2.28
CA ARG A 203 2.41 13.39 0.88
C ARG A 203 3.78 13.93 0.49
N GLU A 204 4.13 15.15 0.89
CA GLU A 204 5.46 15.71 0.64
C GLU A 204 6.55 14.89 1.33
N GLN A 205 6.33 14.47 2.59
CA GLN A 205 7.26 13.59 3.31
C GLN A 205 7.42 12.23 2.64
N LEU A 206 6.31 11.60 2.21
CA LEU A 206 6.33 10.31 1.53
C LEU A 206 7.03 10.37 0.16
N GLN A 207 6.82 11.45 -0.61
CA GLN A 207 7.54 11.66 -1.87
C GLN A 207 9.04 11.80 -1.63
N LEU A 208 9.46 12.55 -0.61
CA LEU A 208 10.88 12.69 -0.27
C LEU A 208 11.50 11.35 0.16
N GLN A 209 10.76 10.52 0.91
CA GLN A 209 11.21 9.18 1.29
C GLN A 209 11.27 8.22 0.10
N SER A 210 10.30 8.27 -0.82
CA SER A 210 10.27 7.38 -1.98
C SER A 210 11.48 7.61 -2.88
N TYR A 211 11.79 8.86 -3.23
CA TYR A 211 12.95 9.19 -4.08
C TYR A 211 14.29 8.75 -3.45
N ARG A 212 14.46 8.93 -2.13
CA ARG A 212 15.66 8.47 -1.41
C ARG A 212 15.76 6.93 -1.42
N SER A 213 14.64 6.24 -1.19
CA SER A 213 14.61 4.78 -1.14
C SER A 213 14.83 4.12 -2.51
N GLU A 214 14.22 4.65 -3.58
CA GLU A 214 14.39 4.16 -4.95
C GLU A 214 15.83 4.37 -5.42
N ARG A 215 16.42 5.52 -5.13
CA ARG A 215 17.82 5.80 -5.45
C ARG A 215 18.78 4.84 -4.72
N ARG A 216 18.55 4.57 -3.44
CA ARG A 216 19.33 3.58 -2.68
C ARG A 216 19.16 2.18 -3.26
N ARG A 217 17.95 1.80 -3.68
CA ARG A 217 17.68 0.52 -4.33
C ARG A 217 18.41 0.38 -5.67
N ILE A 218 18.35 1.38 -6.54
CA ILE A 218 19.08 1.40 -7.81
C ILE A 218 20.58 1.33 -7.56
N MET A 219 21.09 2.06 -6.57
CA MET A 219 22.50 2.03 -6.21
C MET A 219 22.92 0.64 -5.72
N GLN A 220 22.14 0.02 -4.84
CA GLN A 220 22.36 -1.35 -4.38
C GLN A 220 22.30 -2.36 -5.54
N GLU A 221 21.43 -2.15 -6.52
CA GLU A 221 21.37 -3.00 -7.70
C GLU A 221 22.60 -2.84 -8.61
N ILE A 222 23.11 -1.61 -8.75
CA ILE A 222 24.34 -1.32 -9.50
C ILE A 222 25.58 -1.87 -8.77
N THR A 223 25.62 -1.80 -7.43
CA THR A 223 26.75 -2.28 -6.62
C THR A 223 26.67 -3.75 -6.26
N ASN A 224 25.50 -4.38 -6.40
CA ASN A 224 25.33 -5.80 -6.12
C ASN A 224 26.28 -6.64 -6.98
N ALA A 225 26.99 -7.56 -6.34
CA ALA A 225 28.03 -8.39 -6.95
C ALA A 225 27.59 -9.10 -8.25
N LYS A 226 26.31 -9.43 -8.39
CA LYS A 226 25.73 -10.04 -9.61
C LYS A 226 25.72 -9.11 -10.82
N ALA A 227 25.61 -7.79 -10.62
CA ALA A 227 25.71 -6.79 -11.68
C ALA A 227 27.18 -6.59 -12.10
N LEU A 228 28.09 -6.62 -11.13
CA LEU A 228 29.55 -6.61 -11.37
C LEU A 228 30.00 -7.83 -12.17
N GLU A 229 29.51 -9.02 -11.81
CA GLU A 229 29.83 -10.28 -12.49
C GLU A 229 29.35 -10.29 -13.96
N ARG A 230 28.17 -9.73 -14.24
CA ARG A 230 27.71 -9.51 -15.62
C ARG A 230 28.60 -8.50 -16.38
N ARG A 231 29.17 -7.51 -15.71
CA ARG A 231 30.06 -6.52 -16.32
C ARG A 231 31.44 -7.09 -16.67
N HIS A 232 31.96 -8.04 -15.88
CA HIS A 232 33.16 -8.79 -16.25
C HIS A 232 32.97 -9.62 -17.54
N GLY A 233 31.73 -9.97 -17.89
CA GLY A 233 31.37 -10.63 -19.15
C GLY A 233 31.21 -9.70 -20.37
N LEU A 234 31.40 -8.37 -20.24
CA LEU A 234 31.18 -7.42 -21.34
C LEU A 234 32.32 -7.37 -22.37
N ALA A 235 33.40 -8.13 -22.19
CA ALA A 235 34.33 -8.36 -23.29
C ALA A 235 33.53 -9.02 -24.43
N PRO A 236 33.40 -8.39 -25.61
CA PRO A 236 32.59 -8.95 -26.70
C PRO A 236 33.07 -10.37 -26.97
N THR A 237 32.16 -11.34 -26.91
CA THR A 237 32.47 -12.78 -26.97
C THR A 237 33.26 -13.16 -28.23
N GLY A 238 33.17 -12.35 -29.29
CA GLY A 238 34.01 -12.47 -30.49
C GLY A 238 35.50 -12.21 -30.23
N SER A 239 35.84 -11.25 -29.37
CA SER A 239 37.23 -10.95 -29.01
C SER A 239 37.85 -12.10 -28.19
N ALA A 240 37.09 -12.71 -27.27
CA ALA A 240 37.49 -13.90 -26.51
C ALA A 240 37.96 -15.04 -27.44
N ARG A 241 37.19 -15.33 -28.49
CA ARG A 241 37.52 -16.38 -29.47
C ARG A 241 38.74 -16.04 -30.32
N ALA A 242 38.84 -14.80 -30.78
CA ALA A 242 40.00 -14.35 -31.55
C ALA A 242 41.31 -14.45 -30.73
N ARG A 243 41.26 -14.15 -29.42
CA ARG A 243 42.42 -14.24 -28.52
C ARG A 243 42.96 -15.67 -28.41
N TRP A 244 42.08 -16.62 -28.14
CA TRP A 244 42.46 -18.03 -28.08
C TRP A 244 42.90 -18.57 -29.44
N ALA A 245 42.28 -18.11 -30.53
CA ALA A 245 42.68 -18.51 -31.88
C ALA A 245 44.13 -18.10 -32.21
N VAL A 246 44.57 -16.88 -31.85
CA VAL A 246 45.96 -16.43 -32.07
C VAL A 246 46.93 -17.26 -31.22
N PHE A 247 46.58 -17.54 -29.97
CA PHE A 247 47.41 -18.37 -29.09
C PHE A 247 47.55 -19.80 -29.61
N TYR A 248 46.44 -20.44 -29.99
CA TYR A 248 46.45 -21.79 -30.57
C TYR A 248 47.18 -21.84 -31.90
N ALA A 249 47.05 -20.81 -32.75
CA ALA A 249 47.79 -20.71 -34.01
C ALA A 249 49.31 -20.64 -33.75
N ALA A 250 49.76 -19.86 -32.75
CA ALA A 250 51.17 -19.77 -32.39
C ALA A 250 51.72 -21.09 -31.82
N ILE A 251 50.96 -21.78 -30.96
CA ILE A 251 51.33 -23.11 -30.46
C ILE A 251 51.39 -24.13 -31.60
N LEU A 252 50.39 -24.14 -32.48
CA LEU A 252 50.31 -25.07 -33.60
C LEU A 252 51.49 -24.84 -34.56
N LEU A 253 51.86 -23.58 -34.83
CA LEU A 253 53.06 -23.24 -35.58
C LEU A 253 54.32 -23.82 -34.90
N GLY A 254 54.44 -23.66 -33.57
CA GLY A 254 55.52 -24.23 -32.79
C GLY A 254 55.61 -25.75 -32.87
N LEU A 255 54.47 -26.44 -32.76
CA LEU A 255 54.38 -27.90 -32.87
C LEU A 255 54.70 -28.40 -34.28
N ILE A 256 54.21 -27.73 -35.33
CA ILE A 256 54.56 -28.06 -36.72
C ILE A 256 56.07 -27.89 -36.94
N SER A 257 56.64 -26.79 -36.44
CA SER A 257 58.06 -26.54 -36.58
C SER A 257 58.90 -27.58 -35.83
N PHE A 258 58.46 -27.98 -34.63
CA PHE A 258 59.07 -29.07 -33.88
C PHE A 258 58.97 -30.41 -34.61
N PHE A 259 57.81 -30.74 -35.18
CA PHE A 259 57.61 -31.97 -35.96
C PHE A 259 58.48 -32.01 -37.22
N ILE A 260 58.61 -30.89 -37.94
CA ILE A 260 59.51 -30.77 -39.09
C ILE A 260 60.96 -30.98 -38.64
N THR A 261 61.36 -30.41 -37.50
CA THR A 261 62.71 -30.57 -36.94
C THR A 261 62.98 -32.05 -36.61
N TYR A 262 62.02 -32.72 -35.96
CA TYR A 262 62.09 -34.14 -35.62
C TYR A 262 62.18 -35.02 -36.87
N GLN A 263 61.35 -34.78 -37.90
CA GLN A 263 61.41 -35.50 -39.18
C GLN A 263 62.75 -35.28 -39.88
N SER A 264 63.27 -34.04 -39.92
CA SER A 264 64.59 -33.76 -40.52
C SER A 264 65.72 -34.48 -39.79
N LEU A 265 65.68 -34.56 -38.45
CA LEU A 265 66.65 -35.31 -37.65
C LEU A 265 66.52 -36.83 -37.84
N ALA A 266 65.29 -37.36 -37.90
CA ALA A 266 65.04 -38.78 -38.11
C ALA A 266 65.48 -39.26 -39.49
N LEU A 267 65.25 -38.45 -40.54
CA LEU A 267 65.74 -38.73 -41.89
C LEU A 267 67.27 -38.71 -41.96
N LEU A 268 67.91 -37.73 -41.30
CA LEU A 268 69.37 -37.67 -41.22
C LEU A 268 69.96 -38.96 -40.60
N GLY A 269 69.35 -39.47 -39.52
CA GLY A 269 69.78 -40.71 -38.88
C GLY A 269 69.44 -41.98 -39.68
N ALA A 270 68.37 -41.96 -40.49
CA ALA A 270 68.00 -43.07 -41.35
C ALA A 270 68.94 -43.20 -42.57
N ASP A 271 69.38 -42.07 -43.13
CA ASP A 271 70.32 -42.05 -44.26
C ASP A 271 71.70 -42.60 -43.85
N GLU A 272 72.18 -42.31 -42.62
CA GLU A 272 73.39 -42.94 -42.07
C GLU A 272 73.25 -44.46 -41.92
N ALA A 273 72.10 -44.93 -41.41
CA ALA A 273 71.84 -46.36 -41.24
C ALA A 273 71.70 -47.11 -42.58
N LEU A 274 71.05 -46.51 -43.57
CA LEU A 274 70.92 -47.05 -44.92
C LEU A 274 72.26 -47.07 -45.67
N ALA A 275 73.07 -46.02 -45.55
CA ALA A 275 74.41 -45.98 -46.13
C ALA A 275 75.30 -47.11 -45.58
N GLN A 276 75.29 -47.33 -44.26
CA GLN A 276 76.00 -48.45 -43.63
C GLN A 276 75.46 -49.81 -44.11
N GLY A 277 74.15 -49.96 -44.27
CA GLY A 277 73.52 -51.17 -44.79
C GLY A 277 73.88 -51.49 -46.24
N ILE A 278 73.91 -50.48 -47.11
CA ILE A 278 74.29 -50.64 -48.53
C ILE A 278 75.77 -51.04 -48.62
N ILE A 279 76.66 -50.35 -47.89
CA ILE A 279 78.10 -50.65 -47.85
C ILE A 279 78.34 -52.09 -47.37
N ALA A 280 77.61 -52.55 -46.36
CA ALA A 280 77.73 -53.92 -45.84
C ALA A 280 77.22 -55.01 -46.81
N SER A 281 76.36 -54.65 -47.77
CA SER A 281 75.73 -55.60 -48.72
C SER A 281 76.47 -55.77 -50.05
N LEU A 282 77.48 -54.92 -50.33
CA LEU A 282 78.23 -54.96 -51.58
C LEU A 282 79.34 -56.04 -51.55
N PRO A 283 79.49 -56.87 -52.61
CA PRO A 283 80.56 -57.87 -52.69
C PRO A 283 81.93 -57.20 -52.81
N ALA A 284 82.94 -57.78 -52.15
CA ALA A 284 84.30 -57.23 -51.99
C ALA A 284 85.07 -56.97 -53.32
N GLU A 285 84.53 -57.42 -54.45
CA GLU A 285 85.13 -57.28 -55.79
C GLU A 285 84.81 -55.94 -56.48
N PHE A 286 83.77 -55.23 -56.04
CA PHE A 286 83.52 -53.86 -56.50
C PHE A 286 84.39 -52.90 -55.71
N GLY A 287 85.24 -52.12 -56.39
CA GLY A 287 86.11 -51.12 -55.77
C GLY A 287 85.33 -50.20 -54.84
N THR A 288 85.44 -50.45 -53.53
CA THR A 288 84.63 -49.81 -52.49
C THR A 288 84.81 -48.30 -52.46
N ALA A 289 85.96 -47.80 -52.90
CA ALA A 289 86.28 -46.37 -52.89
C ALA A 289 85.39 -45.52 -53.80
N GLU A 290 85.11 -45.94 -55.04
CA GLU A 290 84.36 -45.12 -56.00
C GLU A 290 82.85 -45.12 -55.71
N VAL A 291 82.32 -46.26 -55.24
CA VAL A 291 80.92 -46.38 -54.84
C VAL A 291 80.68 -45.63 -53.54
N VAL A 292 81.58 -45.72 -52.56
CA VAL A 292 81.49 -44.93 -51.32
C VAL A 292 81.55 -43.44 -51.64
N GLN A 293 82.42 -42.99 -52.54
CA GLN A 293 82.55 -41.56 -52.87
C GLN A 293 81.33 -41.00 -53.61
N SER A 294 80.70 -41.78 -54.51
CA SER A 294 79.50 -41.33 -55.22
C SER A 294 78.25 -41.34 -54.34
N VAL A 295 78.11 -42.33 -53.44
CA VAL A 295 77.03 -42.37 -52.44
C VAL A 295 77.20 -41.25 -51.42
N ASP A 296 78.41 -41.00 -50.92
CA ASP A 296 78.70 -39.93 -49.97
C ASP A 296 78.50 -38.53 -50.60
N ALA A 297 78.86 -38.33 -51.87
CA ALA A 297 78.58 -37.08 -52.58
C ALA A 297 77.07 -36.84 -52.79
N ALA A 298 76.31 -37.89 -53.13
CA ALA A 298 74.86 -37.79 -53.31
C ALA A 298 74.11 -37.53 -51.99
N LEU A 299 74.51 -38.21 -50.91
CA LEU A 299 73.93 -38.02 -49.57
C LEU A 299 74.40 -36.70 -48.94
N GLY A 300 75.66 -36.31 -49.13
CA GLY A 300 76.24 -35.08 -48.60
C GLY A 300 75.53 -33.82 -49.10
N THR A 301 75.11 -33.78 -50.37
CA THR A 301 74.30 -32.66 -50.91
C THR A 301 72.88 -32.61 -50.35
N THR A 302 72.34 -33.71 -49.84
CA THR A 302 71.01 -33.75 -49.21
C THR A 302 71.11 -33.41 -47.71
N ASN A 303 72.20 -33.81 -47.06
CA ASN A 303 72.43 -33.63 -45.63
C ASN A 303 72.54 -32.16 -45.20
N TRP A 304 73.25 -31.30 -45.95
CA TRP A 304 73.40 -29.89 -45.55
C TRP A 304 72.07 -29.13 -45.56
N TYR A 305 71.19 -29.44 -46.52
CA TYR A 305 69.85 -28.85 -46.59
C TYR A 305 69.00 -29.27 -45.39
N LEU A 306 69.04 -30.54 -44.98
CA LEU A 306 68.31 -31.04 -43.80
C LEU A 306 68.81 -30.39 -42.50
N ILE A 307 70.13 -30.20 -42.36
CA ILE A 307 70.71 -29.51 -41.20
C ILE A 307 70.22 -28.05 -41.14
N ILE A 308 70.33 -27.30 -42.24
CA ILE A 308 69.85 -25.91 -42.29
C ILE A 308 68.35 -25.84 -42.00
N ARG A 309 67.56 -26.72 -42.61
CA ARG A 309 66.11 -26.79 -42.37
C ARG A 309 65.79 -27.03 -40.89
N SER A 310 66.51 -27.94 -40.23
CA SER A 310 66.32 -28.26 -38.80
C SER A 310 66.67 -27.08 -37.88
N ILE A 311 67.74 -26.34 -38.20
CA ILE A 311 68.15 -25.15 -37.45
C ILE A 311 67.07 -24.06 -37.58
N PHE A 312 66.66 -23.75 -38.81
CA PHE A 312 65.61 -22.75 -39.04
C PHE A 312 64.28 -23.15 -38.39
N SER A 313 63.85 -24.41 -38.51
CA SER A 313 62.62 -24.87 -37.88
C SER A 313 62.72 -24.85 -36.34
N SER A 314 63.87 -25.16 -35.76
CA SER A 314 64.05 -25.04 -34.30
C SER A 314 63.94 -23.58 -33.83
N LEU A 315 64.54 -22.64 -34.57
CA LEU A 315 64.52 -21.22 -34.26
C LEU A 315 63.11 -20.63 -34.41
N VAL A 316 62.40 -20.99 -35.49
CA VAL A 316 60.98 -20.63 -35.68
C VAL A 316 60.11 -21.22 -34.56
N GLY A 317 60.37 -22.46 -34.14
CA GLY A 317 59.64 -23.11 -33.05
C GLY A 317 59.79 -22.35 -31.74
N ILE A 318 61.03 -22.06 -31.33
CA ILE A 318 61.33 -21.30 -30.11
C ILE A 318 60.72 -19.89 -30.18
N GLY A 319 60.85 -19.22 -31.33
CA GLY A 319 60.25 -17.90 -31.56
C GLY A 319 58.72 -17.93 -31.44
N ALA A 320 58.06 -18.95 -31.97
CA ALA A 320 56.61 -19.12 -31.89
C ALA A 320 56.13 -19.30 -30.43
N PHE A 321 56.84 -20.12 -29.64
CA PHE A 321 56.52 -20.31 -28.22
C PHE A 321 56.78 -19.04 -27.39
N ALA A 322 57.90 -18.36 -27.62
CA ALA A 322 58.21 -17.11 -26.94
C ALA A 322 57.17 -16.01 -27.27
N TYR A 323 56.74 -15.94 -28.53
CA TYR A 323 55.67 -15.05 -28.96
C TYR A 323 54.33 -15.40 -28.28
N ALA A 324 53.95 -16.68 -28.23
CA ALA A 324 52.73 -17.13 -27.57
C ALA A 324 52.72 -16.77 -26.07
N ALA A 325 53.85 -16.94 -25.37
CA ALA A 325 53.98 -16.58 -23.97
C ALA A 325 53.90 -15.05 -23.74
N SER A 326 54.58 -14.28 -24.59
CA SER A 326 54.53 -12.81 -24.54
C SER A 326 53.11 -12.29 -24.82
N TRP A 327 52.43 -12.86 -25.80
CA TRP A 327 51.03 -12.56 -26.14
C TRP A 327 50.11 -12.83 -24.96
N LEU A 328 50.23 -14.00 -24.33
CA LEU A 328 49.42 -14.38 -23.17
C LEU A 328 49.63 -13.44 -21.98
N ARG A 329 50.88 -13.03 -21.73
CA ARG A 329 51.22 -12.08 -20.66
C ARG A 329 50.65 -10.70 -20.93
N SER A 330 50.91 -10.14 -22.12
CA SER A 330 50.38 -8.83 -22.54
C SER A 330 48.86 -8.79 -22.42
N PHE A 331 48.22 -9.89 -22.82
CA PHE A 331 46.78 -10.06 -22.71
C PHE A 331 46.29 -10.08 -21.26
N TYR A 332 46.91 -10.88 -20.39
CA TYR A 332 46.57 -10.92 -18.97
C TYR A 332 46.71 -9.54 -18.31
N ASP A 333 47.81 -8.83 -18.59
CA ASP A 333 48.05 -7.49 -18.08
C ASP A 333 46.96 -6.51 -18.55
N SER A 334 46.51 -6.61 -19.80
CA SER A 334 45.41 -5.80 -20.34
C SER A 334 44.06 -6.09 -19.65
N GLU A 335 43.77 -7.35 -19.33
CA GLU A 335 42.53 -7.72 -18.65
C GLU A 335 42.54 -7.27 -17.19
N VAL A 336 43.66 -7.43 -16.49
CA VAL A 336 43.83 -6.93 -15.12
C VAL A 336 43.71 -5.40 -15.08
N ALA A 337 44.27 -4.70 -16.07
CA ALA A 337 44.12 -3.26 -16.18
C ALA A 337 42.65 -2.83 -16.41
N ALA A 338 41.94 -3.54 -17.29
CA ALA A 338 40.52 -3.30 -17.53
C ALA A 338 39.64 -3.63 -16.32
N ALA A 339 39.94 -4.69 -15.57
CA ALA A 339 39.24 -5.02 -14.34
C ALA A 339 39.44 -3.91 -13.29
N ARG A 340 40.68 -3.46 -13.10
CA ARG A 340 41.00 -2.34 -12.18
C ARG A 340 40.30 -1.04 -12.57
N SER A 341 40.17 -0.74 -13.86
CA SER A 341 39.48 0.48 -14.30
C SER A 341 37.97 0.41 -14.03
N ILE A 342 37.35 -0.76 -14.20
CA ILE A 342 35.95 -1.01 -13.82
C ILE A 342 35.77 -0.86 -12.31
N ASP A 343 36.67 -1.43 -11.50
CA ASP A 343 36.62 -1.30 -10.05
C ASP A 343 36.75 0.15 -9.61
N LYS A 344 37.74 0.89 -10.16
CA LYS A 344 37.90 2.31 -9.91
C LYS A 344 36.64 3.10 -10.27
N TYR A 345 36.06 2.81 -11.43
CA TYR A 345 34.81 3.44 -11.86
C TYR A 345 33.65 3.17 -10.89
N ASN A 346 33.54 1.94 -10.37
CA ASN A 346 32.52 1.60 -9.38
C ASN A 346 32.74 2.34 -8.06
N TYR A 347 33.99 2.45 -7.59
CA TYR A 347 34.32 3.24 -6.40
C TYR A 347 34.00 4.73 -6.60
N ASP A 348 34.31 5.29 -7.76
CA ASP A 348 33.96 6.66 -8.12
C ASP A 348 32.43 6.85 -8.17
N LEU A 349 31.68 5.87 -8.67
CA LEU A 349 30.20 5.90 -8.67
C LEU A 349 29.64 5.92 -7.23
N ILE A 350 30.20 5.10 -6.33
CA ILE A 350 29.83 5.08 -4.91
C ILE A 350 30.14 6.42 -4.25
N ARG A 351 31.35 6.95 -4.47
CA ARG A 351 31.77 8.25 -3.97
C ARG A 351 30.87 9.38 -4.50
N ALA A 352 30.58 9.38 -5.80
CA ALA A 352 29.68 10.35 -6.43
C ALA A 352 28.28 10.30 -5.81
N SER A 353 27.75 9.10 -5.59
CA SER A 353 26.43 8.92 -5.01
C SER A 353 26.36 9.49 -3.60
N TRP A 354 27.39 9.22 -2.78
CA TRP A 354 27.51 9.78 -1.43
C TRP A 354 27.63 11.30 -1.42
N ILE A 355 28.43 11.89 -2.34
CA ILE A 355 28.54 13.35 -2.48
C ILE A 355 27.17 13.96 -2.76
N ILE A 356 26.43 13.42 -3.74
CA ILE A 356 25.12 13.95 -4.11
C ILE A 356 24.13 13.80 -2.96
N GLU A 357 24.15 12.68 -2.22
CA GLU A 357 23.31 12.49 -1.03
C GLU A 357 23.62 13.54 0.04
N THR A 358 24.90 13.77 0.32
CA THR A 358 25.36 14.78 1.29
C THR A 358 24.96 16.20 0.84
N VAL A 359 25.12 16.54 -0.44
CA VAL A 359 24.71 17.86 -0.97
C VAL A 359 23.20 18.06 -0.85
N LEU A 360 22.40 17.02 -1.12
CA LEU A 360 20.95 17.08 -0.98
C LEU A 360 20.52 17.19 0.49
N GLU A 361 21.19 16.49 1.39
CA GLU A 361 20.93 16.55 2.83
C GLU A 361 21.23 17.92 3.41
N VAL A 362 22.40 18.50 3.11
CA VAL A 362 22.77 19.86 3.54
C VAL A 362 21.82 20.91 2.98
N LYS A 363 21.41 20.77 1.71
CA LYS A 363 20.43 21.67 1.09
C LYS A 363 19.06 21.55 1.77
N GLN A 364 18.67 20.35 2.20
CA GLN A 364 17.37 20.11 2.82
C GLN A 364 17.31 20.53 4.30
N GLU A 365 18.38 20.33 5.08
CA GLU A 365 18.39 20.66 6.52
C GLU A 365 18.73 22.12 6.80
N HIS A 366 19.61 22.73 6.01
CA HIS A 366 20.15 24.06 6.32
C HIS A 366 19.72 25.16 5.33
N ASP A 367 18.98 24.82 4.27
CA ASP A 367 18.61 25.70 3.14
C ASP A 367 19.80 26.58 2.65
N SER A 368 21.01 26.05 2.82
CA SER A 368 22.26 26.78 2.62
C SER A 368 22.95 26.32 1.36
N VAL A 369 23.59 27.25 0.65
CA VAL A 369 24.37 26.94 -0.55
C VAL A 369 25.65 26.23 -0.10
N VAL A 370 25.79 24.96 -0.51
CA VAL A 370 27.00 24.17 -0.24
C VAL A 370 28.21 24.91 -0.81
N PRO A 371 29.27 25.17 -0.01
CA PRO A 371 30.42 25.92 -0.49
C PRO A 371 31.11 25.23 -1.68
N ASN A 372 31.33 25.98 -2.77
CA ASN A 372 31.89 25.45 -4.01
C ASN A 372 33.27 24.77 -3.82
N HIS A 373 34.09 25.26 -2.88
CA HIS A 373 35.39 24.68 -2.57
C HIS A 373 35.30 23.26 -1.99
N TRP A 374 34.22 22.95 -1.25
CA TRP A 374 33.98 21.61 -0.73
C TRP A 374 33.58 20.67 -1.87
N ILE A 375 32.65 21.09 -2.74
CA ILE A 375 32.23 20.30 -3.91
C ILE A 375 33.45 20.01 -4.79
N GLU A 376 34.28 21.01 -5.08
CA GLU A 376 35.50 20.82 -5.86
C GLU A 376 36.47 19.83 -5.18
N GLY A 377 36.64 19.93 -3.85
CA GLY A 377 37.48 19.00 -3.09
C GLY A 377 37.00 17.55 -3.15
N VAL A 378 35.69 17.31 -2.99
CA VAL A 378 35.16 15.94 -2.96
C VAL A 378 34.93 15.37 -4.37
N THR A 379 34.72 16.21 -5.38
CA THR A 379 34.63 15.77 -6.79
C THR A 379 35.99 15.64 -7.49
N ARG A 380 37.07 16.16 -6.89
CA ARG A 380 38.42 16.02 -7.46
C ARG A 380 38.82 14.55 -7.60
N GLY A 381 39.25 14.19 -8.81
CA GLY A 381 39.71 12.85 -9.18
C GLY A 381 38.60 11.86 -9.54
N LEU A 382 37.33 12.23 -9.40
CA LEU A 382 36.19 11.40 -9.77
C LEU A 382 36.18 11.18 -11.29
N PHE A 383 36.15 9.92 -11.73
CA PHE A 383 36.17 9.53 -13.15
C PHE A 383 37.39 10.02 -13.93
N THR A 384 38.47 10.41 -13.24
CA THR A 384 39.72 10.74 -13.93
C THR A 384 40.40 9.44 -14.36
N GLU A 385 40.50 9.20 -15.66
CA GLU A 385 41.33 8.12 -16.19
C GLU A 385 42.80 8.46 -15.89
N THR A 386 43.37 7.82 -14.87
CA THR A 386 44.79 7.99 -14.48
C THR A 386 45.77 7.40 -15.51
N GLY A 387 45.38 7.27 -16.78
CA GLY A 387 46.09 6.47 -17.78
C GLY A 387 46.41 7.12 -19.12
N SER A 388 46.00 8.37 -19.41
CA SER A 388 46.15 8.92 -20.78
C SER A 388 46.85 10.28 -20.88
N GLN A 389 47.65 10.68 -19.90
CA GLN A 389 48.54 11.83 -20.04
C GLN A 389 49.99 11.38 -19.85
N SER A 390 50.58 10.73 -20.87
CA SER A 390 51.98 10.97 -21.29
C SER A 390 52.56 10.05 -22.38
N THR A 391 51.96 8.91 -22.76
CA THR A 391 52.64 7.93 -23.65
C THR A 391 51.96 7.63 -24.99
N THR A 392 50.68 7.95 -25.14
CA THR A 392 49.94 7.77 -26.41
C THR A 392 50.33 8.80 -27.47
N ASP A 393 50.73 10.01 -27.08
CA ASP A 393 51.16 11.02 -28.04
C ASP A 393 52.50 10.68 -28.71
N GLU A 394 53.43 10.01 -28.02
CA GLU A 394 54.76 9.69 -28.55
C GLU A 394 54.72 8.52 -29.54
N SER A 395 53.90 7.50 -29.28
CA SER A 395 53.69 6.37 -30.20
C SER A 395 52.85 6.75 -31.43
N VAL A 396 51.85 7.62 -31.26
CA VAL A 396 51.06 8.17 -32.38
C VAL A 396 51.87 9.22 -33.17
N GLN A 397 52.74 10.00 -32.53
CA GLN A 397 53.71 10.86 -33.24
C GLN A 397 54.75 10.05 -34.00
N ALA A 398 55.29 8.97 -33.42
CA ALA A 398 56.23 8.10 -34.10
C ALA A 398 55.58 7.42 -35.32
N LEU A 399 54.34 6.95 -35.17
CA LEU A 399 53.59 6.35 -36.28
C LEU A 399 53.21 7.39 -37.35
N LYS A 400 52.83 8.63 -36.97
CA LYS A 400 52.60 9.73 -37.91
C LYS A 400 53.87 10.18 -38.61
N ALA A 401 55.02 10.17 -37.94
CA ALA A 401 56.32 10.46 -38.53
C ALA A 401 56.73 9.36 -39.53
N LEU A 402 56.48 8.09 -39.19
CA LEU A 402 56.75 6.95 -40.07
C LEU A 402 55.82 6.95 -41.30
N LEU A 403 54.51 7.15 -41.09
CA LEU A 403 53.51 7.22 -42.17
C LEU A 403 53.70 8.46 -43.05
N GLY A 404 54.09 9.59 -42.46
CA GLY A 404 54.48 10.80 -43.18
C GLY A 404 55.74 10.62 -44.02
N PHE A 405 56.61 9.68 -43.67
CA PHE A 405 57.81 9.32 -44.43
C PHE A 405 57.51 8.31 -45.55
N THR A 406 56.53 7.42 -45.38
CA THR A 406 56.16 6.41 -46.39
C THR A 406 55.20 6.92 -47.47
N ALA A 407 54.56 8.08 -47.28
CA ALA A 407 53.51 8.58 -48.18
C ALA A 407 54.01 9.30 -49.45
N SER A 408 55.33 9.40 -49.72
CA SER A 408 55.86 10.07 -50.92
C SER A 408 56.85 9.25 -51.74
N ALA A 409 56.74 7.92 -51.73
CA ALA A 409 57.43 7.03 -52.67
C ALA A 409 56.42 6.50 -53.69
N SER A 410 56.36 7.13 -54.86
CA SER A 410 55.54 6.69 -55.99
C SER A 410 56.36 5.74 -56.86
N PHE A 411 55.91 4.49 -56.97
CA PHE A 411 56.49 3.51 -57.89
C PHE A 411 55.66 3.47 -59.17
N GLY A 412 56.16 4.11 -60.22
CA GLY A 412 55.61 4.01 -61.58
C GLY A 412 56.43 3.04 -62.45
N PRO A 413 55.95 2.69 -63.66
CA PRO A 413 56.61 1.76 -64.58
C PRO A 413 58.00 2.21 -65.08
N GLU A 414 58.42 3.44 -64.76
CA GLU A 414 59.72 4.04 -65.09
C GLU A 414 60.74 3.93 -63.93
N GLY A 415 60.43 3.22 -62.84
CA GLY A 415 61.27 3.09 -61.64
C GLY A 415 60.86 4.02 -60.47
N PRO A 416 61.46 3.84 -59.27
CA PRO A 416 61.11 4.61 -58.08
C PRO A 416 61.42 6.10 -58.24
N LYS A 417 60.39 6.97 -58.16
CA LYS A 417 60.56 8.41 -58.08
C LYS A 417 60.24 8.89 -56.66
N VAL A 418 61.27 9.40 -55.98
CA VAL A 418 61.16 10.02 -54.65
C VAL A 418 61.05 11.53 -54.85
N GLU A 419 59.86 12.08 -54.67
CA GLU A 419 59.66 13.53 -54.70
C GLU A 419 59.90 14.12 -53.31
N LEU A 420 61.09 14.66 -53.11
CA LEU A 420 61.43 15.44 -51.91
C LEU A 420 60.83 16.85 -52.04
N ASN A 421 59.75 17.09 -51.32
CA ASN A 421 59.15 18.42 -51.23
C ASN A 421 60.13 19.40 -50.57
N ARG A 422 60.49 20.47 -51.28
CA ARG A 422 61.53 21.48 -50.94
C ARG A 422 61.29 22.14 -49.57
N ARG A 423 60.07 22.08 -49.02
CA ARG A 423 59.71 22.60 -47.70
C ARG A 423 60.24 21.74 -46.53
N ASN A 424 60.46 20.44 -46.75
CA ASN A 424 60.95 19.50 -45.73
C ASN A 424 62.47 19.30 -45.80
N ALA A 425 63.08 19.44 -46.98
CA ALA A 425 64.55 19.39 -47.13
C ALA A 425 65.27 20.50 -46.35
N LYS A 426 64.64 21.68 -46.17
CA LYS A 426 65.20 22.79 -45.40
C LYS A 426 65.23 22.55 -43.89
N LYS A 427 64.41 21.63 -43.37
CA LYS A 427 64.45 21.22 -41.96
C LYS A 427 65.49 20.14 -41.66
N LEU A 428 65.93 19.41 -42.68
CA LEU A 428 67.00 18.42 -42.57
C LEU A 428 68.41 19.01 -42.80
N SER A 429 68.52 20.24 -43.32
CA SER A 429 69.81 20.92 -43.46
C SER A 429 70.20 21.79 -42.26
N ASP A 430 69.27 22.05 -41.35
CA ASP A 430 69.47 22.83 -40.11
C ASP A 430 69.58 21.92 -38.86
N SER A 431 69.69 20.62 -39.06
CA SER A 431 70.00 19.55 -38.10
C SER A 431 71.15 18.73 -38.65
#